data_AF-A0A6F9AGX9-F1
#
_entry.id   AF-A0A6F9AGX9-F1
#
_cell.length_a   1.000
_cell.length_b   1.000
_cell.length_c   1.000
_cell.angle_alpha   90.00
_cell.angle_beta   90.00
_cell.angle_gamma   90.00
#
_symmetry.space_group_name_H-M   'P 1'
#
loop_
_entity.id
_entity.type
_entity.pdbx_description
1 polymer ?
#
loop_
_entity_poly.entity_id
_entity_poly.type
_entity_poly.pdbx_seq_one_letter_code
_entity_poly.pdbx_strand_id
1 'polypeptide(L)'
;MAELETVQPEPEAPEVLNGDAEENEEKEDAEPSETGKKKRRKKKKKKTAVPAGTNECEGDGDTGGGVGDVTKQLEQQALPEDKEKEEDGEEVKGQTDPPTIPICELYPSAVFPKGEECEYPPSKDGRSAAWRTTHEEKRVLDKANEEMWSDFRQAAEAHRQVRNYVNTWIKPGMTMIDICERLEDCSRRLIKENGLKAGLAFPTGCSINHVAAHYTPNAGDPTVLQYNDVCKIDFGTHVNGRIIDCAFTVTFNPKYDRLLEAVRDATNTGIRPIRNLNGHSIGQYRIHAGKTVPIVKGGEATRMEVGVRGTQIETFWQHWEGSCSR
;
A
#
# COMPACT_ATOMS: atom_id res chain seq x y z
N MET A 1 54.59 27.21 47.43
CA MET A 1 53.72 28.29 46.93
C MET A 1 54.16 28.61 45.51
N ALA A 2 53.32 28.26 44.54
CA ALA A 2 53.23 28.83 43.20
C ALA A 2 52.09 28.07 42.51
N GLU A 3 50.92 28.69 42.47
CA GLU A 3 49.74 28.23 41.76
C GLU A 3 49.99 28.29 40.24
N LEU A 4 49.51 27.29 39.51
CA LEU A 4 49.44 27.28 38.05
C LEU A 4 47.95 27.32 37.68
N GLU A 5 47.49 28.51 37.27
CA GLU A 5 46.16 28.72 36.70
C GLU A 5 46.04 28.03 35.34
N THR A 6 44.99 27.24 35.19
CA THR A 6 44.55 26.65 33.93
C THR A 6 43.58 27.59 33.22
N VAL A 7 43.96 28.04 32.03
CA VAL A 7 43.12 28.84 31.13
C VAL A 7 42.02 27.95 30.53
N GLN A 8 40.75 28.30 30.74
CA GLN A 8 39.60 27.67 30.08
C GLN A 8 39.33 28.36 28.73
N PRO A 9 38.98 27.63 27.66
CA PRO A 9 38.52 28.23 26.40
C PRO A 9 37.06 28.71 26.50
N GLU A 10 36.77 29.87 25.92
CA GLU A 10 35.43 30.48 25.87
C GLU A 10 34.42 29.66 25.03
N PRO A 11 33.12 29.73 25.35
CA PRO A 11 32.08 29.00 24.61
C PRO A 11 31.75 29.68 23.27
N GLU A 12 31.84 28.91 22.18
CA GLU A 12 31.35 29.30 20.86
C GLU A 12 29.83 29.50 20.85
N ALA A 13 29.39 30.58 20.20
CA ALA A 13 27.97 30.92 20.03
C ALA A 13 27.24 29.92 19.12
N PRO A 14 25.93 29.66 19.36
CA PRO A 14 25.19 28.70 18.55
C PRO A 14 24.96 29.22 17.13
N GLU A 15 25.47 28.47 16.14
CA GLU A 15 25.10 28.61 14.74
C GLU A 15 23.60 28.35 14.55
N VAL A 16 22.91 29.38 14.06
CA VAL A 16 21.50 29.34 13.67
C VAL A 16 21.45 28.78 12.25
N LEU A 17 21.00 27.54 12.07
CA LEU A 17 20.69 26.98 10.76
C LEU A 17 19.28 26.40 10.75
N ASN A 18 18.30 27.29 10.57
CA ASN A 18 17.01 26.99 9.97
C ASN A 18 16.92 27.79 8.67
N GLY A 19 16.57 27.10 7.59
CA GLY A 19 16.32 27.69 6.28
C GLY A 19 15.83 26.61 5.35
N ASP A 20 14.54 26.27 5.47
CA ASP A 20 13.79 25.55 4.45
C ASP A 20 13.86 26.38 3.15
N ALA A 21 14.45 25.80 2.10
CA ALA A 21 14.48 26.42 0.79
C ALA A 21 13.14 26.16 0.09
N GLU A 22 12.33 27.21 -0.01
CA GLU A 22 11.24 27.28 -0.97
C GLU A 22 11.84 27.41 -2.38
N GLU A 23 11.61 26.42 -3.25
CA GLU A 23 11.93 26.53 -4.67
C GLU A 23 10.82 27.30 -5.40
N ASN A 24 11.19 28.46 -5.90
CA ASN A 24 10.41 29.30 -6.80
C ASN A 24 10.69 28.82 -8.24
N GLU A 25 9.73 28.14 -8.87
CA GLU A 25 9.85 27.73 -10.28
C GLU A 25 9.70 28.97 -11.20
N GLU A 26 10.82 29.48 -11.70
CA GLU A 26 10.83 30.35 -12.88
C GLU A 26 10.60 29.51 -14.14
N LYS A 27 9.55 29.87 -14.90
CA LYS A 27 9.23 29.34 -16.22
C LYS A 27 10.30 29.77 -17.23
N GLU A 28 10.95 28.81 -17.87
CA GLU A 28 11.61 29.01 -19.16
C GLU A 28 10.87 28.27 -20.27
N ASP A 29 10.27 29.06 -21.17
CA ASP A 29 9.69 28.60 -22.43
C ASP A 29 10.80 28.26 -23.44
N ALA A 30 10.80 27.03 -23.96
CA ALA A 30 11.54 26.68 -25.17
C ALA A 30 10.85 25.53 -25.94
N GLU A 31 10.10 25.89 -26.99
CA GLU A 31 9.72 24.95 -28.06
C GLU A 31 10.93 24.60 -28.95
N PRO A 32 10.90 23.42 -29.59
CA PRO A 32 11.12 23.44 -31.02
C PRO A 32 10.04 22.71 -31.81
N SER A 33 9.70 23.35 -32.94
CA SER A 33 8.78 22.93 -33.98
C SER A 33 9.20 21.63 -34.69
N GLU A 34 8.24 20.74 -34.96
CA GLU A 34 8.35 19.67 -35.96
C GLU A 34 7.13 19.72 -36.89
N THR A 35 7.41 19.95 -38.18
CA THR A 35 6.43 19.99 -39.27
C THR A 35 6.40 18.66 -40.01
N GLY A 36 5.22 18.02 -40.15
CA GLY A 36 5.09 16.84 -41.01
C GLY A 36 3.66 16.30 -41.21
N LYS A 37 2.90 16.87 -42.14
CA LYS A 37 1.60 16.35 -42.62
C LYS A 37 1.76 15.19 -43.61
N LYS A 38 0.74 14.30 -43.63
CA LYS A 38 0.15 13.47 -44.74
C LYS A 38 0.19 11.96 -44.40
N LYS A 39 -0.82 11.11 -44.68
CA LYS A 39 -1.96 11.15 -45.62
C LYS A 39 -2.93 10.00 -45.26
N ARG A 40 -4.24 10.26 -45.31
CA ARG A 40 -5.32 9.25 -45.39
C ARG A 40 -5.19 8.42 -46.69
N ARG A 41 -5.43 7.10 -46.62
CA ARG A 41 -5.93 6.28 -47.76
C ARG A 41 -7.24 5.61 -47.36
N LYS A 42 -8.28 5.83 -48.17
CA LYS A 42 -9.62 5.24 -48.08
C LYS A 42 -9.98 4.69 -49.47
N LYS A 43 -10.56 3.48 -49.54
CA LYS A 43 -11.47 2.86 -50.55
C LYS A 43 -11.14 1.37 -50.72
N LYS A 44 -12.07 0.42 -50.92
CA LYS A 44 -13.46 0.41 -51.44
C LYS A 44 -14.06 -0.99 -51.09
N LYS A 45 -15.28 -1.15 -50.55
CA LYS A 45 -16.65 -1.24 -51.16
C LYS A 45 -17.21 -2.68 -51.31
N LYS A 46 -18.41 -2.89 -50.75
CA LYS A 46 -19.67 -3.34 -51.43
C LYS A 46 -20.82 -3.14 -50.41
N LYS A 47 -21.75 -2.17 -50.55
CA LYS A 47 -23.03 -2.14 -51.32
C LYS A 47 -23.87 -3.42 -51.09
N THR A 48 -25.09 -3.36 -50.53
CA THR A 48 -26.38 -2.78 -51.01
C THR A 48 -27.40 -2.80 -49.85
N ALA A 49 -28.58 -2.14 -49.77
CA ALA A 49 -29.29 -1.05 -50.43
C ALA A 49 -30.51 -0.73 -49.52
N VAL A 50 -30.97 0.54 -49.51
CA VAL A 50 -32.19 1.05 -48.83
C VAL A 50 -33.31 1.21 -49.90
N PRO A 51 -34.60 1.40 -49.55
CA PRO A 51 -35.16 2.74 -49.24
C PRO A 51 -36.09 2.70 -47.99
N ALA A 52 -36.15 3.67 -47.08
CA ALA A 52 -36.48 5.11 -47.14
C ALA A 52 -37.95 5.41 -47.48
N GLY A 53 -38.67 6.02 -46.53
CA GLY A 53 -40.01 6.58 -46.69
C GLY A 53 -40.51 7.25 -45.41
N THR A 54 -40.27 8.57 -45.32
CA THR A 54 -40.81 9.54 -44.35
C THR A 54 -42.29 9.85 -44.62
N ASN A 55 -43.03 10.33 -43.62
CA ASN A 55 -43.92 11.49 -43.75
C ASN A 55 -44.48 11.98 -42.40
N GLU A 56 -44.45 13.30 -42.24
CA GLU A 56 -45.14 14.13 -41.25
C GLU A 56 -46.55 14.51 -41.78
N CYS A 57 -47.50 14.86 -40.90
CA CYS A 57 -48.33 16.09 -40.92
C CYS A 57 -49.58 16.02 -40.00
N GLU A 58 -50.06 17.22 -39.63
CA GLU A 58 -50.93 17.64 -38.52
C GLU A 58 -52.47 17.67 -38.78
N GLY A 59 -53.25 17.91 -37.70
CA GLY A 59 -54.60 18.58 -37.63
C GLY A 59 -55.86 17.74 -37.92
N ASP A 60 -57.08 17.95 -37.39
CA ASP A 60 -57.75 18.87 -36.42
C ASP A 60 -59.24 18.40 -36.23
N GLY A 61 -59.96 18.84 -35.18
CA GLY A 61 -61.45 18.87 -35.01
C GLY A 61 -62.12 17.79 -34.11
N ASP A 62 -62.47 18.05 -32.83
CA ASP A 62 -63.68 18.70 -32.23
C ASP A 62 -64.93 17.78 -32.11
N THR A 63 -65.48 17.41 -30.93
CA THR A 63 -66.48 18.19 -30.14
C THR A 63 -66.93 17.53 -28.80
N GLY A 64 -67.12 18.37 -27.76
CA GLY A 64 -68.17 18.31 -26.71
C GLY A 64 -67.85 17.60 -25.37
N GLY A 65 -67.99 18.16 -24.15
CA GLY A 65 -68.43 19.46 -23.61
C GLY A 65 -68.60 19.37 -22.05
N GLY A 66 -68.23 20.45 -21.32
CA GLY A 66 -68.65 20.93 -19.95
C GLY A 66 -68.91 19.96 -18.78
N VAL A 67 -68.67 20.25 -17.49
CA VAL A 67 -68.50 21.48 -16.67
C VAL A 67 -67.95 21.01 -15.29
N GLY A 68 -67.03 21.75 -14.64
CA GLY A 68 -66.80 21.57 -13.20
C GLY A 68 -65.38 21.80 -12.66
N ASP A 69 -64.71 22.89 -13.07
CA ASP A 69 -63.60 23.46 -12.28
C ASP A 69 -64.19 24.52 -11.32
N VAL A 70 -63.43 24.86 -10.27
CA VAL A 70 -63.66 25.96 -9.32
C VAL A 70 -64.61 25.67 -8.17
N THR A 71 -64.17 24.85 -7.20
CA THR A 71 -64.19 25.27 -5.78
C THR A 71 -63.18 24.49 -4.94
N LYS A 72 -62.38 25.24 -4.18
CA LYS A 72 -61.51 24.84 -3.06
C LYS A 72 -60.12 24.27 -3.38
N GLN A 73 -59.30 25.13 -4.00
CA GLN A 73 -58.00 25.43 -3.39
C GLN A 73 -58.22 26.19 -2.06
N LEU A 74 -57.39 25.90 -1.06
CA LEU A 74 -57.28 26.46 0.30
C LEU A 74 -58.07 25.74 1.40
N GLU A 75 -57.47 24.69 1.96
CA GLU A 75 -57.41 24.50 3.42
C GLU A 75 -56.28 23.50 3.77
N GLN A 76 -55.19 24.07 4.34
CA GLN A 76 -54.35 23.52 5.42
C GLN A 76 -53.57 22.22 5.13
N GLN A 77 -52.27 22.32 4.80
CA GLN A 77 -51.18 22.25 5.80
C GLN A 77 -51.36 21.12 6.82
N ALA A 78 -51.01 19.90 6.41
CA ALA A 78 -50.61 18.83 7.31
C ALA A 78 -49.28 18.25 6.81
N LEU A 79 -48.26 18.32 7.66
CA LEU A 79 -46.91 17.77 7.44
C LEU A 79 -47.01 16.26 7.18
N PRO A 80 -46.31 15.69 6.19
CA PRO A 80 -46.18 14.25 6.12
C PRO A 80 -45.25 13.79 7.25
N GLU A 81 -45.75 12.91 8.11
CA GLU A 81 -44.97 12.20 9.12
C GLU A 81 -43.83 11.43 8.43
N ASP A 82 -42.61 11.63 8.92
CA ASP A 82 -41.41 10.94 8.48
C ASP A 82 -41.61 9.43 8.63
N LYS A 83 -41.82 8.74 7.51
CA LYS A 83 -41.56 7.31 7.45
C LYS A 83 -40.05 7.15 7.52
N GLU A 84 -39.57 6.82 8.72
CA GLU A 84 -38.25 6.24 8.92
C GLU A 84 -38.10 5.11 7.88
N LYS A 85 -37.27 5.36 6.87
CA LYS A 85 -36.71 4.27 6.08
C LYS A 85 -35.86 3.51 7.07
N GLU A 86 -36.30 2.31 7.43
CA GLU A 86 -35.38 1.29 7.91
C GLU A 86 -34.29 1.19 6.83
N GLU A 87 -33.12 1.76 7.13
CA GLU A 87 -31.91 1.34 6.45
C GLU A 87 -31.80 -0.15 6.77
N ASP A 88 -32.16 -0.99 5.79
CA ASP A 88 -31.77 -2.39 5.76
C ASP A 88 -30.27 -2.39 6.03
N GLY A 89 -29.89 -2.70 7.27
CA GLY A 89 -28.51 -2.81 7.67
C GLY A 89 -27.90 -3.84 6.76
N GLU A 90 -27.07 -3.39 5.82
CA GLU A 90 -26.35 -4.26 4.91
C GLU A 90 -25.49 -5.15 5.81
N GLU A 91 -25.92 -6.40 5.97
CA GLU A 91 -25.27 -7.40 6.80
C GLU A 91 -23.80 -7.44 6.34
N VAL A 92 -22.89 -6.95 7.17
CA VAL A 92 -21.46 -6.86 6.83
C VAL A 92 -21.00 -8.29 6.55
N LYS A 93 -20.91 -8.64 5.27
CA LYS A 93 -20.51 -9.97 4.85
C LYS A 93 -19.06 -10.16 5.30
N GLY A 94 -18.88 -10.94 6.36
CA GLY A 94 -17.56 -11.35 6.82
C GLY A 94 -16.81 -12.09 5.70
N GLN A 95 -15.49 -12.11 5.80
CA GLN A 95 -14.67 -12.91 4.89
C GLN A 95 -15.07 -14.41 4.97
N THR A 96 -14.94 -15.12 3.85
CA THR A 96 -15.20 -16.57 3.79
C THR A 96 -14.02 -17.39 4.37
N ASP A 97 -14.24 -18.68 4.60
CA ASP A 97 -13.18 -19.66 4.91
C ASP A 97 -13.22 -20.83 3.91
N PRO A 98 -12.25 -20.97 2.98
CA PRO A 98 -11.07 -20.10 2.79
C PRO A 98 -11.44 -18.69 2.30
N PRO A 99 -10.56 -17.69 2.43
CA PRO A 99 -10.86 -16.31 2.07
C PRO A 99 -10.98 -16.14 0.55
N THR A 100 -12.10 -15.55 0.12
CA THR A 100 -12.42 -15.40 -1.30
C THR A 100 -12.97 -14.05 -1.71
N ILE A 101 -13.47 -13.25 -0.77
CA ILE A 101 -14.04 -11.94 -1.05
C ILE A 101 -12.90 -10.93 -1.18
N PRO A 102 -12.78 -10.21 -2.30
CA PRO A 102 -11.79 -9.14 -2.44
C PRO A 102 -11.90 -8.07 -1.36
N ILE A 103 -10.77 -7.50 -0.93
CA ILE A 103 -10.74 -6.50 0.15
C ILE A 103 -11.62 -5.29 -0.18
N CYS A 104 -11.58 -4.80 -1.42
CA CYS A 104 -12.43 -3.67 -1.83
C CYS A 104 -13.94 -3.95 -1.75
N GLU A 105 -14.35 -5.23 -1.74
CA GLU A 105 -15.76 -5.63 -1.62
C GLU A 105 -16.17 -5.82 -0.15
N LEU A 106 -15.20 -6.12 0.74
CA LEU A 106 -15.41 -6.10 2.20
C LEU A 106 -15.55 -4.68 2.77
N TYR A 107 -15.02 -3.68 2.07
CA TYR A 107 -15.09 -2.27 2.45
C TYR A 107 -15.71 -1.43 1.31
N PRO A 108 -17.04 -1.49 1.09
CA PRO A 108 -17.70 -0.76 -0.01
C PRO A 108 -17.51 0.76 0.02
N SER A 109 -17.26 1.32 1.21
CA SER A 109 -16.95 2.74 1.41
C SER A 109 -15.54 3.15 0.96
N ALA A 110 -14.69 2.19 0.56
CA ALA A 110 -13.27 2.39 0.28
C ALA A 110 -12.48 2.97 1.46
N VAL A 111 -13.00 2.83 2.69
CA VAL A 111 -12.30 3.18 3.93
C VAL A 111 -11.70 1.90 4.51
N PHE A 112 -10.41 1.68 4.24
CA PHE A 112 -9.70 0.50 4.71
C PHE A 112 -9.09 0.70 6.10
N PRO A 113 -8.91 -0.38 6.89
CA PRO A 113 -8.35 -0.30 8.23
C PRO A 113 -6.95 0.30 8.23
N LYS A 114 -6.74 1.30 9.08
CA LYS A 114 -5.43 1.86 9.36
C LYS A 114 -4.51 0.80 9.99
N GLY A 115 -3.21 0.95 9.78
CA GLY A 115 -2.19 0.23 10.54
C GLY A 115 -2.00 0.83 11.93
N GLU A 116 -0.94 0.42 12.61
CA GLU A 116 -0.50 1.06 13.85
C GLU A 116 -0.01 2.48 13.57
N GLU A 117 -0.58 3.46 14.26
CA GLU A 117 -0.15 4.87 14.19
C GLU A 117 0.73 5.18 15.41
N CYS A 118 1.99 5.52 15.17
CA CYS A 118 2.96 5.81 16.22
C CYS A 118 3.32 7.31 16.24
N GLU A 119 3.53 7.86 17.45
CA GLU A 119 4.22 9.15 17.56
C GLU A 119 5.66 8.99 17.06
N TYR A 120 6.16 10.00 16.34
CA TYR A 120 7.57 10.03 15.97
C TYR A 120 8.46 10.05 17.23
N PRO A 121 9.65 9.41 17.19
CA PRO A 121 10.57 9.46 18.31
C PRO A 121 11.01 10.90 18.60
N PRO A 122 11.34 11.24 19.86
CA PRO A 122 11.83 12.56 20.21
C PRO A 122 13.11 12.88 19.45
N SER A 123 13.30 14.16 19.14
CA SER A 123 14.54 14.63 18.53
C SER A 123 15.73 14.55 19.49
N LYS A 124 16.95 14.73 18.98
CA LYS A 124 18.19 14.63 19.78
C LYS A 124 18.24 15.59 20.97
N ASP A 125 17.52 16.70 20.89
CA ASP A 125 17.35 17.71 21.94
C ASP A 125 16.20 17.39 22.91
N GLY A 126 15.56 16.21 22.78
CA GLY A 126 14.52 15.72 23.69
C GLY A 126 13.11 16.26 23.41
N ARG A 127 12.92 17.10 22.38
CA ARG A 127 11.58 17.61 22.03
C ARG A 127 10.71 16.49 21.47
N SER A 128 9.48 16.39 21.99
CA SER A 128 8.45 15.47 21.49
C SER A 128 7.94 15.90 20.12
N ALA A 129 7.47 14.93 19.35
CA ALA A 129 6.87 15.14 18.04
C ALA A 129 5.33 15.17 18.08
N ALA A 130 4.72 15.17 19.27
CA ALA A 130 3.27 15.22 19.48
C ALA A 130 2.61 16.42 18.76
N TRP A 131 3.34 17.50 18.52
CA TRP A 131 2.84 18.65 17.75
C TRP A 131 2.42 18.26 16.32
N ARG A 132 2.99 17.22 15.72
CA ARG A 132 2.66 16.78 14.36
C ARG A 132 1.22 16.29 14.23
N THR A 133 0.60 15.82 15.31
CA THR A 133 -0.79 15.33 15.30
C THR A 133 -1.81 16.47 15.38
N THR A 134 -1.44 17.59 15.98
CA THR A 134 -2.33 18.74 16.21
C THR A 134 -2.09 19.92 15.26
N HIS A 135 -0.90 20.02 14.67
CA HIS A 135 -0.53 21.14 13.79
C HIS A 135 -1.29 21.12 12.47
N GLU A 136 -2.04 22.19 12.20
CA GLU A 136 -3.02 22.26 11.10
C GLU A 136 -2.41 21.99 9.72
N GLU A 137 -1.29 22.63 9.39
CA GLU A 137 -0.59 22.41 8.12
C GLU A 137 -0.24 20.92 7.89
N LYS A 138 0.20 20.22 8.94
CA LYS A 138 0.57 18.80 8.84
C LYS A 138 -0.65 17.90 8.68
N ARG A 139 -1.77 18.23 9.34
CA ARG A 139 -3.04 17.53 9.15
C ARG A 139 -3.60 17.71 7.75
N VAL A 140 -3.51 18.92 7.20
CA VAL A 140 -3.95 19.21 5.82
C VAL A 140 -3.07 18.48 4.80
N LEU A 141 -1.74 18.52 4.99
CA LEU A 141 -0.80 17.77 4.14
C LEU A 141 -1.04 16.26 4.20
N ASP A 142 -1.34 15.71 5.38
CA ASP A 142 -1.65 14.29 5.53
C ASP A 142 -2.96 13.91 4.83
N LYS A 143 -4.01 14.73 5.02
CA LYS A 143 -5.30 14.58 4.35
C LYS A 143 -5.19 14.67 2.83
N ALA A 144 -4.29 15.51 2.30
CA ALA A 144 -4.03 15.61 0.87
C ALA A 144 -3.45 14.32 0.27
N ASN A 145 -2.87 13.43 1.08
CA ASN A 145 -2.32 12.14 0.66
C ASN A 145 -3.24 10.95 0.98
N GLU A 146 -4.47 11.19 1.46
CA GLU A 146 -5.35 10.14 1.98
C GLU A 146 -5.69 9.05 0.96
N GLU A 147 -5.84 9.37 -0.32
CA GLU A 147 -6.05 8.36 -1.38
C GLU A 147 -4.88 7.37 -1.46
N MET A 148 -3.65 7.89 -1.40
CA MET A 148 -2.45 7.06 -1.41
C MET A 148 -2.33 6.22 -0.12
N TRP A 149 -2.67 6.79 1.04
CA TRP A 149 -2.72 6.02 2.28
C TRP A 149 -3.78 4.92 2.23
N SER A 150 -4.93 5.20 1.62
CA SER A 150 -6.00 4.23 1.40
C SER A 150 -5.52 3.05 0.54
N ASP A 151 -4.80 3.32 -0.55
CA ASP A 151 -4.20 2.28 -1.41
C ASP A 151 -3.23 1.36 -0.62
N PHE A 152 -2.37 1.93 0.22
CA PHE A 152 -1.51 1.14 1.12
C PHE A 152 -2.33 0.30 2.11
N ARG A 153 -3.37 0.87 2.71
CA ARG A 153 -4.22 0.18 3.69
C ARG A 153 -4.99 -0.99 3.05
N GLN A 154 -5.50 -0.83 1.83
CA GLN A 154 -6.12 -1.93 1.08
C GLN A 154 -5.13 -3.07 0.82
N ALA A 155 -3.94 -2.75 0.30
CA ALA A 155 -2.91 -3.73 0.06
C ALA A 155 -2.47 -4.44 1.36
N ALA A 156 -2.38 -3.70 2.47
CA ALA A 156 -1.98 -4.23 3.77
C ALA A 156 -3.02 -5.16 4.36
N GLU A 157 -4.31 -4.85 4.19
CA GLU A 157 -5.40 -5.72 4.62
C GLU A 157 -5.42 -7.02 3.81
N ALA A 158 -5.17 -6.97 2.50
CA ALA A 158 -5.01 -8.18 1.69
C ALA A 158 -3.85 -9.04 2.22
N HIS A 159 -2.69 -8.42 2.50
CA HIS A 159 -1.53 -9.11 3.06
C HIS A 159 -1.86 -9.77 4.42
N ARG A 160 -2.53 -9.05 5.33
CA ARG A 160 -2.97 -9.56 6.64
C ARG A 160 -3.87 -10.78 6.52
N GLN A 161 -4.85 -10.77 5.63
CA GLN A 161 -5.75 -11.91 5.44
C GLN A 161 -5.05 -13.10 4.77
N VAL A 162 -4.21 -12.86 3.76
CA VAL A 162 -3.42 -13.92 3.10
C VAL A 162 -2.49 -14.60 4.10
N ARG A 163 -1.68 -13.85 4.87
CA ARG A 163 -0.73 -14.46 5.82
C ARG A 163 -1.43 -15.23 6.93
N ASN A 164 -2.57 -14.73 7.41
CA ASN A 164 -3.38 -15.44 8.40
C ASN A 164 -3.88 -16.76 7.84
N TYR A 165 -4.36 -16.76 6.60
CA TYR A 165 -4.77 -17.97 5.89
C TYR A 165 -3.60 -18.94 5.69
N VAL A 166 -2.43 -18.47 5.26
CA VAL A 166 -1.24 -19.32 5.07
C VAL A 166 -0.89 -20.10 6.33
N ASN A 167 -0.93 -19.44 7.49
CA ASN A 167 -0.64 -20.05 8.79
C ASN A 167 -1.62 -21.17 9.18
N THR A 168 -2.80 -21.29 8.57
CA THR A 168 -3.75 -22.37 8.91
C THR A 168 -3.41 -23.70 8.23
N TRP A 169 -2.59 -23.69 7.16
CA TRP A 169 -2.38 -24.88 6.34
C TRP A 169 -0.94 -25.19 5.97
N ILE A 170 -0.02 -24.21 6.05
CA ILE A 170 1.40 -24.45 5.76
C ILE A 170 1.95 -25.48 6.75
N LYS A 171 2.56 -26.55 6.22
CA LYS A 171 3.06 -27.66 7.04
C LYS A 171 4.17 -28.43 6.32
N PRO A 172 5.01 -29.17 7.06
CA PRO A 172 5.98 -30.08 6.45
C PRO A 172 5.31 -31.10 5.54
N GLY A 173 6.02 -31.48 4.48
CA GLY A 173 5.53 -32.40 3.45
C GLY A 173 4.86 -31.73 2.25
N MET A 174 4.61 -30.43 2.29
CA MET A 174 4.19 -29.65 1.12
C MET A 174 5.40 -29.27 0.26
N THR A 175 5.24 -29.29 -1.07
CA THR A 175 6.26 -28.74 -1.96
C THR A 175 6.29 -27.22 -1.83
N MET A 176 7.45 -26.61 -2.09
CA MET A 176 7.53 -25.14 -2.09
C MET A 176 6.63 -24.53 -3.16
N ILE A 177 6.46 -25.23 -4.29
CA ILE A 177 5.56 -24.84 -5.39
C ILE A 177 4.12 -24.76 -4.87
N ASP A 178 3.61 -25.83 -4.23
CA ASP A 178 2.23 -25.85 -3.71
C ASP A 178 1.98 -24.74 -2.68
N ILE A 179 2.99 -24.40 -1.87
CA ILE A 179 2.91 -23.31 -0.90
C ILE A 179 2.79 -21.97 -1.62
N CYS A 180 3.68 -21.68 -2.57
CA CYS A 180 3.70 -20.43 -3.32
C CYS A 180 2.43 -20.27 -4.16
N GLU A 181 2.05 -21.26 -4.96
CA GLU A 181 0.86 -21.19 -5.83
C GLU A 181 -0.42 -20.97 -5.00
N ARG A 182 -0.60 -21.71 -3.90
CA ARG A 182 -1.78 -21.55 -3.04
C ARG A 182 -1.83 -20.19 -2.35
N LEU A 183 -0.68 -19.66 -1.91
CA LEU A 183 -0.57 -18.33 -1.33
C LEU A 183 -0.92 -17.26 -2.36
N GLU A 184 -0.32 -17.35 -3.55
CA GLU A 184 -0.50 -16.36 -4.61
C GLU A 184 -1.92 -16.37 -5.16
N ASP A 185 -2.57 -17.53 -5.28
CA ASP A 185 -3.98 -17.62 -5.69
C ASP A 185 -4.93 -16.93 -4.71
N CYS A 186 -4.66 -17.07 -3.41
CA CYS A 186 -5.36 -16.31 -2.39
C CYS A 186 -5.09 -14.81 -2.55
N SER A 187 -3.82 -14.43 -2.69
CA SER A 187 -3.40 -13.03 -2.79
C SER A 187 -3.99 -12.31 -4.01
N ARG A 188 -3.93 -12.92 -5.21
CA ARG A 188 -4.54 -12.39 -6.44
C ARG A 188 -6.03 -12.14 -6.29
N ARG A 189 -6.73 -13.06 -5.60
CA ARG A 189 -8.16 -12.95 -5.34
C ARG A 189 -8.48 -11.82 -4.37
N LEU A 190 -7.82 -11.78 -3.20
CA LEU A 190 -8.09 -10.78 -2.17
C LEU A 190 -7.70 -9.37 -2.62
N ILE A 191 -6.62 -9.20 -3.38
CA ILE A 191 -6.21 -7.90 -3.92
C ILE A 191 -7.05 -7.45 -5.13
N LYS A 192 -7.86 -8.35 -5.70
CA LYS A 192 -8.59 -8.14 -6.97
C LYS A 192 -7.64 -7.76 -8.10
N GLU A 193 -6.75 -8.69 -8.45
CA GLU A 193 -5.74 -8.49 -9.48
C GLU A 193 -6.32 -7.88 -10.78
N ASN A 194 -5.68 -6.80 -11.24
CA ASN A 194 -6.14 -5.99 -12.37
C ASN A 194 -4.96 -5.30 -13.06
N GLY A 195 -4.19 -6.08 -13.83
CA GLY A 195 -3.00 -5.59 -14.52
C GLY A 195 -2.05 -4.87 -13.56
N LEU A 196 -1.61 -3.66 -13.93
CA LEU A 196 -0.74 -2.84 -13.07
C LEU A 196 -1.49 -2.02 -12.01
N LYS A 197 -2.82 -2.05 -11.98
CA LYS A 197 -3.60 -1.29 -10.99
C LYS A 197 -3.65 -1.98 -9.64
N ALA A 198 -3.73 -3.30 -9.61
CA ALA A 198 -3.72 -4.07 -8.38
C ALA A 198 -3.15 -5.46 -8.65
N GLY A 199 -2.34 -5.99 -7.74
CA GLY A 199 -1.69 -7.28 -7.96
C GLY A 199 -0.63 -7.62 -6.93
N LEU A 200 0.17 -8.62 -7.28
CA LEU A 200 1.34 -9.02 -6.49
C LEU A 200 2.52 -8.11 -6.82
N ALA A 201 3.16 -7.54 -5.79
CA ALA A 201 4.24 -6.58 -5.98
C ALA A 201 5.57 -7.25 -6.37
N PHE A 202 5.80 -8.46 -5.86
CA PHE A 202 6.97 -9.29 -6.12
C PHE A 202 6.64 -10.78 -5.85
N PRO A 203 7.45 -11.73 -6.36
CA PRO A 203 7.22 -13.16 -6.16
C PRO A 203 7.19 -13.57 -4.69
N THR A 204 6.51 -14.67 -4.37
CA THR A 204 6.50 -15.22 -3.01
C THR A 204 7.85 -15.84 -2.66
N GLY A 205 8.66 -15.10 -1.92
CA GLY A 205 9.85 -15.62 -1.25
C GLY A 205 9.47 -16.67 -0.21
N CYS A 206 10.12 -17.82 -0.26
CA CYS A 206 9.93 -18.93 0.67
C CYS A 206 11.29 -19.52 1.09
N SER A 207 12.25 -18.63 1.34
CA SER A 207 13.66 -18.97 1.54
C SER A 207 13.83 -19.87 2.77
N ILE A 208 14.59 -20.96 2.63
CA ILE A 208 14.68 -22.01 3.65
C ILE A 208 16.08 -22.04 4.28
N ASN A 209 16.12 -22.18 5.60
CA ASN A 209 17.33 -22.38 6.38
C ASN A 209 18.35 -21.24 6.17
N HIS A 210 19.54 -21.57 5.68
CA HIS A 210 20.66 -20.64 5.49
C HIS A 210 20.41 -19.60 4.39
N VAL A 211 19.51 -19.86 3.45
CA VAL A 211 19.11 -18.89 2.42
C VAL A 211 18.24 -17.83 3.08
N ALA A 212 18.68 -16.59 3.16
CA ALA A 212 17.96 -15.55 3.91
C ALA A 212 16.73 -14.99 3.17
N ALA A 213 16.88 -14.73 1.86
CA ALA A 213 15.87 -14.07 1.03
C ALA A 213 15.99 -14.51 -0.44
N HIS A 214 15.03 -14.09 -1.26
CA HIS A 214 15.02 -14.21 -2.74
C HIS A 214 15.00 -15.62 -3.33
N TYR A 215 14.77 -16.66 -2.54
CA TYR A 215 14.40 -17.97 -3.08
C TYR A 215 12.88 -18.09 -3.22
N THR A 216 12.45 -18.44 -4.42
CA THR A 216 11.11 -18.94 -4.77
C THR A 216 11.32 -20.09 -5.77
N PRO A 217 10.53 -21.19 -5.73
CA PRO A 217 10.76 -22.34 -6.60
C PRO A 217 10.52 -22.00 -8.06
N ASN A 218 11.43 -22.43 -8.94
CA ASN A 218 11.17 -22.49 -10.37
C ASN A 218 10.40 -23.77 -10.73
N ALA A 219 9.88 -23.83 -11.96
CA ALA A 219 9.20 -25.03 -12.46
C ALA A 219 10.10 -26.27 -12.33
N GLY A 220 9.57 -27.33 -11.72
CA GLY A 220 10.28 -28.59 -11.49
C GLY A 220 11.16 -28.63 -10.24
N ASP A 221 11.17 -27.57 -9.41
CA ASP A 221 11.83 -27.60 -8.10
C ASP A 221 11.17 -28.66 -7.20
N PRO A 222 11.89 -29.72 -6.80
CA PRO A 222 11.33 -30.81 -6.00
C PRO A 222 11.37 -30.53 -4.49
N THR A 223 11.75 -29.31 -4.07
CA THR A 223 11.95 -28.99 -2.66
C THR A 223 10.65 -29.13 -1.88
N VAL A 224 10.74 -29.87 -0.77
CA VAL A 224 9.63 -30.12 0.17
C VAL A 224 9.99 -29.53 1.51
N LEU A 225 9.08 -28.75 2.08
CA LEU A 225 9.22 -28.17 3.41
C LEU A 225 9.36 -29.27 4.48
N GLN A 226 10.37 -29.19 5.31
CA GLN A 226 10.66 -30.16 6.37
C GLN A 226 10.30 -29.64 7.76
N TYR A 227 10.16 -30.54 8.74
CA TYR A 227 9.84 -30.18 10.13
C TYR A 227 10.89 -29.29 10.80
N ASN A 228 12.17 -29.50 10.46
CA ASN A 228 13.30 -28.74 11.02
C ASN A 228 13.65 -27.48 10.22
N ASP A 229 12.88 -27.14 9.20
CA ASP A 229 13.18 -25.98 8.38
C ASP A 229 12.79 -24.67 9.05
N VAL A 230 13.57 -23.64 8.75
CA VAL A 230 13.25 -22.22 9.01
C VAL A 230 12.92 -21.56 7.68
N CYS A 231 11.63 -21.45 7.38
CA CYS A 231 11.13 -20.89 6.12
C CYS A 231 10.73 -19.43 6.32
N LYS A 232 11.23 -18.52 5.48
CA LYS A 232 10.84 -17.10 5.49
C LYS A 232 9.85 -16.90 4.36
N ILE A 233 8.59 -16.63 4.73
CA ILE A 233 7.51 -16.29 3.79
C ILE A 233 7.51 -14.78 3.63
N ASP A 234 7.86 -14.33 2.44
CA ASP A 234 8.02 -12.93 2.08
C ASP A 234 7.28 -12.67 0.77
N PHE A 235 6.22 -11.88 0.83
CA PHE A 235 5.39 -11.61 -0.34
C PHE A 235 4.81 -10.21 -0.25
N GLY A 236 4.51 -9.63 -1.41
CA GLY A 236 4.00 -8.28 -1.48
C GLY A 236 2.72 -8.15 -2.29
N THR A 237 1.89 -7.20 -1.88
CA THR A 237 0.66 -6.78 -2.57
C THR A 237 0.78 -5.31 -2.93
N HIS A 238 0.07 -4.87 -3.97
CA HIS A 238 -0.01 -3.44 -4.27
C HIS A 238 -1.38 -3.01 -4.81
N VAL A 239 -1.69 -1.73 -4.61
CA VAL A 239 -2.74 -0.98 -5.31
C VAL A 239 -2.12 0.30 -5.86
N ASN A 240 -2.30 0.58 -7.15
CA ASN A 240 -1.72 1.70 -7.90
C ASN A 240 -0.20 1.89 -7.68
N GLY A 241 0.52 0.78 -7.51
CA GLY A 241 1.96 0.78 -7.24
C GLY A 241 2.35 1.17 -5.81
N ARG A 242 1.40 1.31 -4.87
CA ARG A 242 1.65 1.42 -3.43
C ARG A 242 1.86 0.02 -2.88
N ILE A 243 3.14 -0.33 -2.69
CA ILE A 243 3.57 -1.69 -2.37
C ILE A 243 3.57 -1.90 -0.86
N ILE A 244 2.97 -3.00 -0.43
CA ILE A 244 3.20 -3.58 0.90
C ILE A 244 4.22 -4.68 0.75
N ASP A 245 5.30 -4.53 1.47
CA ASP A 245 6.41 -5.47 1.58
C ASP A 245 6.49 -5.91 3.04
N CYS A 246 6.10 -7.16 3.30
CA CYS A 246 6.00 -7.69 4.65
C CYS A 246 6.26 -9.20 4.63
N ALA A 247 7.11 -9.64 5.55
CA ALA A 247 7.51 -11.03 5.68
C ALA A 247 7.24 -11.58 7.08
N PHE A 248 7.19 -12.90 7.19
CA PHE A 248 7.18 -13.62 8.46
C PHE A 248 7.92 -14.96 8.34
N THR A 249 8.38 -15.48 9.47
CA THR A 249 9.12 -16.74 9.51
C THR A 249 8.23 -17.86 10.05
N VAL A 250 8.24 -18.99 9.35
CA VAL A 250 7.53 -20.23 9.69
C VAL A 250 8.53 -21.28 10.15
N THR A 251 8.25 -21.85 11.33
CA THR A 251 8.98 -22.99 11.89
C THR A 251 8.00 -23.94 12.56
N PHE A 252 8.33 -25.24 12.59
CA PHE A 252 7.53 -26.24 13.29
C PHE A 252 8.23 -26.84 14.51
N ASN A 253 9.54 -26.64 14.61
CA ASN A 253 10.35 -27.08 15.73
C ASN A 253 10.53 -25.92 16.74
N PRO A 254 10.02 -26.04 17.99
CA PRO A 254 10.11 -25.01 19.03
C PRO A 254 11.55 -24.59 19.39
N LYS A 255 12.57 -25.37 18.99
CA LYS A 255 13.97 -24.98 19.21
C LYS A 255 14.33 -23.61 18.59
N TYR A 256 13.56 -23.14 17.62
CA TYR A 256 13.75 -21.86 16.94
C TYR A 256 12.96 -20.69 17.57
N ASP A 257 12.15 -20.92 18.59
CA ASP A 257 11.28 -19.87 19.18
C ASP A 257 12.09 -18.67 19.69
N ARG A 258 13.22 -18.92 20.34
CA ARG A 258 14.14 -17.86 20.80
C ARG A 258 14.76 -17.07 19.65
N LEU A 259 14.99 -17.72 18.51
CA LEU A 259 15.49 -17.06 17.31
C LEU A 259 14.40 -16.16 16.71
N LEU A 260 13.17 -16.66 16.60
CA LEU A 260 12.01 -15.91 16.13
C LEU A 260 11.74 -14.68 16.99
N GLU A 261 11.79 -14.84 18.32
CA GLU A 261 11.63 -13.74 19.27
C GLU A 261 12.72 -12.67 19.09
N ALA A 262 13.99 -13.09 18.98
CA ALA A 262 15.10 -12.17 18.77
C ALA A 262 14.98 -11.38 17.46
N VAL A 263 14.58 -12.03 16.35
CA VAL A 263 14.39 -11.33 15.06
C VAL A 263 13.18 -10.40 15.10
N ARG A 264 12.09 -10.80 15.77
CA ARG A 264 10.92 -9.93 15.94
C ARG A 264 11.26 -8.67 16.75
N ASP A 265 11.96 -8.84 17.87
CA ASP A 265 12.40 -7.74 18.72
C ASP A 265 13.41 -6.84 17.98
N ALA A 266 14.32 -7.45 17.21
CA ALA A 266 15.24 -6.76 16.33
C ALA A 266 14.53 -5.92 15.26
N THR A 267 13.48 -6.43 14.62
CA THR A 267 12.69 -5.66 13.63
C THR A 267 11.92 -4.53 14.31
N ASN A 268 11.30 -4.79 15.45
CA ASN A 268 10.55 -3.77 16.20
C ASN A 268 11.46 -2.67 16.77
N THR A 269 12.71 -3.01 17.12
CA THR A 269 13.69 -2.08 17.70
C THR A 269 14.63 -1.47 16.65
N GLY A 270 14.83 -2.13 15.51
CA GLY A 270 15.81 -1.80 14.47
C GLY A 270 17.26 -2.24 14.77
N ILE A 271 17.52 -3.40 15.39
CA ILE A 271 18.86 -3.78 15.93
C ILE A 271 19.36 -5.20 15.54
N ARG A 272 20.67 -5.33 15.25
CA ARG A 272 21.55 -6.54 15.11
C ARG A 272 21.14 -7.69 14.14
N PRO A 273 21.69 -7.68 12.92
CA PRO A 273 21.28 -8.57 11.82
C PRO A 273 22.42 -8.95 10.83
N ILE A 274 22.07 -9.63 9.73
CA ILE A 274 22.96 -9.93 8.61
C ILE A 274 23.51 -8.62 8.00
N ARG A 275 24.84 -8.44 8.02
CA ARG A 275 25.46 -7.12 7.79
C ARG A 275 25.30 -6.54 6.39
N ASN A 276 24.97 -7.36 5.41
CA ASN A 276 24.84 -7.00 4.00
C ASN A 276 23.41 -7.18 3.44
N LEU A 277 22.42 -7.34 4.31
CA LEU A 277 21.01 -7.13 3.99
C LEU A 277 20.56 -5.84 4.66
N ASN A 278 19.50 -5.22 4.15
CA ASN A 278 19.07 -3.89 4.55
C ASN A 278 17.58 -3.73 4.25
N GLY A 279 16.85 -3.04 5.12
CA GLY A 279 15.57 -2.48 4.69
C GLY A 279 15.78 -1.41 3.62
N HIS A 280 14.70 -0.90 3.04
CA HIS A 280 14.78 0.04 1.93
C HIS A 280 13.58 0.97 1.83
N SER A 281 13.81 2.13 1.25
CA SER A 281 12.72 3.00 0.79
C SER A 281 11.94 2.35 -0.35
N ILE A 282 10.63 2.56 -0.36
CA ILE A 282 9.69 2.10 -1.39
C ILE A 282 9.14 3.32 -2.12
N GLY A 283 9.13 3.25 -3.45
CA GLY A 283 8.52 4.21 -4.35
C GLY A 283 7.33 3.61 -5.08
N GLN A 284 6.58 4.44 -5.80
CA GLN A 284 5.47 3.94 -6.62
C GLN A 284 6.00 2.99 -7.69
N TYR A 285 5.50 1.75 -7.71
CA TYR A 285 5.97 0.67 -8.59
C TYR A 285 7.48 0.35 -8.46
N ARG A 286 8.13 0.78 -7.38
CA ARG A 286 9.57 0.65 -7.21
C ARG A 286 9.88 0.14 -5.80
N ILE A 287 10.12 -1.17 -5.69
CA ILE A 287 10.41 -1.83 -4.42
C ILE A 287 11.66 -1.24 -3.74
N HIS A 288 12.73 -0.99 -4.52
CA HIS A 288 13.96 -0.35 -4.03
C HIS A 288 14.09 1.09 -4.57
N ALA A 289 13.70 2.10 -3.79
CA ALA A 289 13.67 3.51 -4.20
C ALA A 289 15.00 4.28 -3.98
N GLY A 290 16.06 3.59 -3.54
CA GLY A 290 17.44 4.12 -3.55
C GLY A 290 18.02 4.40 -2.17
N LYS A 291 17.21 4.72 -1.15
CA LYS A 291 17.67 4.77 0.25
C LYS A 291 17.62 3.38 0.87
N THR A 292 18.70 2.98 1.53
CA THR A 292 18.81 1.74 2.31
C THR A 292 18.71 2.05 3.81
N VAL A 293 18.08 1.16 4.56
CA VAL A 293 18.01 1.20 6.02
C VAL A 293 19.08 0.25 6.54
N PRO A 294 20.23 0.76 7.01
CA PRO A 294 21.30 -0.08 7.52
C PRO A 294 20.85 -0.71 8.83
N ILE A 295 21.14 -2.00 8.94
CA ILE A 295 20.72 -2.79 10.09
C ILE A 295 21.92 -3.11 11.00
N VAL A 296 23.16 -2.84 10.54
CA VAL A 296 24.40 -2.79 11.35
C VAL A 296 24.94 -1.36 11.50
N LYS A 297 25.75 -1.11 12.54
CA LYS A 297 26.46 0.16 12.72
C LYS A 297 27.42 0.41 11.54
N GLY A 298 27.58 1.68 11.15
CA GLY A 298 28.51 2.11 10.10
C GLY A 298 27.88 2.31 8.72
N GLY A 299 26.55 2.31 8.62
CA GLY A 299 25.84 2.70 7.39
C GLY A 299 25.90 4.21 7.09
N GLU A 300 25.31 4.60 5.96
CA GLU A 300 25.25 6.00 5.53
C GLU A 300 24.49 6.87 6.54
N ALA A 301 24.94 8.11 6.73
CA ALA A 301 24.31 9.08 7.61
C ALA A 301 23.07 9.78 6.99
N THR A 302 22.58 9.26 5.86
CA THR A 302 21.43 9.76 5.13
C THR A 302 20.19 9.76 6.01
N ARG A 303 19.52 10.91 6.13
CA ARG A 303 18.31 11.04 6.96
C ARG A 303 17.06 10.55 6.22
N MET A 304 16.12 9.98 6.96
CA MET A 304 14.75 9.82 6.48
C MET A 304 14.11 11.20 6.34
N GLU A 305 13.38 11.40 5.26
CA GLU A 305 12.73 12.67 4.93
C GLU A 305 11.23 12.57 5.13
N VAL A 306 10.61 13.68 5.53
CA VAL A 306 9.15 13.81 5.50
C VAL A 306 8.71 13.66 4.04
N GLY A 307 7.82 12.70 3.77
CA GLY A 307 7.38 12.39 2.40
C GLY A 307 8.04 11.15 1.78
N VAL A 308 8.94 10.45 2.48
CA VAL A 308 9.22 9.03 2.17
C VAL A 308 7.94 8.24 2.47
N ARG A 309 7.30 7.71 1.42
CA ARG A 309 5.89 7.26 1.46
C ARG A 309 5.74 5.78 1.83
N GLY A 310 6.84 5.04 1.82
CA GLY A 310 6.94 3.67 2.31
C GLY A 310 8.40 3.35 2.60
N THR A 311 8.65 2.69 3.71
CA THR A 311 9.97 2.14 4.05
C THR A 311 9.74 0.73 4.54
N GLN A 312 10.42 -0.22 3.92
CA GLN A 312 10.50 -1.57 4.42
C GLN A 312 11.55 -1.60 5.53
N ILE A 313 11.16 -2.09 6.70
CA ILE A 313 12.05 -2.37 7.82
C ILE A 313 12.06 -3.89 7.98
N GLU A 314 13.17 -4.50 7.60
CA GLU A 314 13.39 -5.94 7.75
C GLU A 314 14.70 -6.18 8.49
N THR A 315 14.71 -7.20 9.34
CA THR A 315 15.94 -7.69 9.96
C THR A 315 16.05 -9.18 9.71
N PHE A 316 17.25 -9.59 9.31
CA PHE A 316 17.56 -11.00 9.07
C PHE A 316 18.58 -11.46 10.09
N TRP A 317 18.54 -12.75 10.43
CA TRP A 317 19.52 -13.37 11.32
C TRP A 317 20.06 -14.66 10.73
N GLN A 318 21.36 -14.89 10.92
CA GLN A 318 22.06 -16.13 10.57
C GLN A 318 23.01 -16.56 11.69
N HIS A 319 23.19 -17.87 11.84
CA HIS A 319 24.07 -18.46 12.84
C HIS A 319 25.55 -18.49 12.43
N TRP A 320 25.88 -18.28 11.14
CA TRP A 320 27.23 -18.40 10.58
C TRP A 320 27.60 -17.17 9.73
N GLU A 321 28.86 -16.71 9.86
CA GLU A 321 29.55 -15.55 9.22
C GLU A 321 28.81 -14.20 9.01
N GLY A 322 27.52 -14.08 9.28
CA GLY A 322 26.79 -12.81 9.26
C GLY A 322 26.78 -12.11 7.90
N SER A 323 26.96 -12.83 6.79
CA SER A 323 26.83 -12.29 5.43
C SER A 323 26.27 -13.31 4.44
N CYS A 324 25.37 -12.87 3.56
CA CYS A 324 24.88 -13.65 2.42
C CYS A 324 25.83 -13.52 1.22
N SER A 325 26.05 -14.61 0.47
CA SER A 325 26.62 -14.56 -0.88
C SER A 325 25.61 -13.94 -1.84
N ARG A 326 26.07 -13.09 -2.77
CA ARG A 326 25.24 -12.55 -3.86
C ARG A 326 24.96 -13.60 -4.92
#